data_AF-K2CI78-F1
#
_entry.id   AF-K2CI78-F1
#
_cell.length_a   1.000
_cell.length_b   1.000
_cell.length_c   1.000
_cell.angle_alpha   90.00
_cell.angle_beta   90.00
_cell.angle_gamma   90.00
#
_symmetry.space_group_name_H-M   'P 1'
#
loop_
_entity.id
_entity.type
_entity.pdbx_description
1 polymer ?
#
loop_
_entity_poly.entity_id
_entity_poly.type
_entity_poly.pdbx_seq_one_letter_code
_entity_poly.pdbx_strand_id
1 'polypeptide(L)'
;MRNNFLVEILIAMGLIMLLILLLDPFMALMTTPIQTMMIAGILIFFVSFCAFVWRENTKDEREQFHKHIASRLAYLCGSAILIVGVIFQSLNHALDPWLVIALIVIILAKITGAIYAEKKY
;
A
#
# COMPACT_ATOMS: atom_id res chain seq x y z
N MET A 1 -11.08 -10.18 21.48
CA MET A 1 -10.29 -9.69 20.32
C MET A 1 -11.19 -9.11 19.22
N ARG A 2 -12.24 -8.33 19.57
CA ARG A 2 -13.22 -7.81 18.58
C ARG A 2 -12.99 -6.34 18.19
N ASN A 3 -12.10 -5.62 18.91
CA ASN A 3 -11.88 -4.18 18.72
C ASN A 3 -10.70 -3.82 17.80
N ASN A 4 -9.81 -4.76 17.47
CA ASN A 4 -8.60 -4.44 16.68
C ASN A 4 -8.91 -4.30 15.19
N PHE A 5 -9.81 -5.14 14.66
CA PHE A 5 -10.18 -5.10 13.23
C PHE A 5 -10.87 -3.79 12.84
N LEU A 6 -11.78 -3.27 13.67
CA LEU A 6 -12.41 -1.97 13.43
C LEU A 6 -11.40 -0.82 13.49
N VAL A 7 -10.42 -0.90 14.39
CA VAL A 7 -9.33 0.08 14.50
C VAL A 7 -8.40 0.02 13.28
N GLU A 8 -8.06 -1.17 12.79
CA GLU A 8 -7.28 -1.36 11.56
C GLU A 8 -7.97 -0.75 10.34
N ILE A 9 -9.28 -1.00 10.17
CA ILE A 9 -10.08 -0.39 9.10
C ILE A 9 -10.09 1.13 9.25
N LEU A 10 -10.25 1.66 10.47
CA LEU A 10 -10.27 3.10 10.73
C LEU A 10 -8.91 3.75 10.40
N ILE A 11 -7.80 3.12 10.77
CA ILE A 11 -6.44 3.59 10.44
C ILE A 11 -6.22 3.55 8.93
N ALA A 12 -6.63 2.48 8.25
CA ALA A 12 -6.52 2.36 6.80
C ALA A 12 -7.35 3.43 6.07
N MET A 13 -8.59 3.69 6.52
CA MET A 13 -9.41 4.78 5.99
C MET A 13 -8.77 6.15 6.22
N GLY A 14 -8.20 6.39 7.41
CA GLY A 14 -7.46 7.62 7.71
C GLY A 14 -6.24 7.82 6.79
N LEU A 15 -5.49 6.75 6.52
CA LEU A 15 -4.37 6.77 5.58
C LEU A 15 -4.83 7.11 4.16
N ILE A 16 -5.90 6.46 3.68
CA ILE A 16 -6.47 6.72 2.35
C ILE A 16 -6.93 8.18 2.24
N MET A 17 -7.63 8.69 3.26
CA MET A 17 -8.08 10.08 3.29
C MET A 17 -6.91 11.07 3.22
N LEU A 18 -5.83 10.81 3.97
CA LEU A 18 -4.62 11.64 3.92
C LEU A 18 -3.92 11.61 2.56
N LEU A 19 -3.85 10.44 1.91
CA LEU A 19 -3.28 10.31 0.56
C LEU A 19 -4.11 11.07 -0.48
N ILE A 20 -5.44 11.01 -0.39
CA ILE A 20 -6.33 11.79 -1.26
C ILE A 20 -6.14 13.28 -1.02
N LEU A 21 -6.04 13.70 0.24
CA LEU A 21 -5.81 15.10 0.57
C LEU A 21 -4.45 15.58 0.00
N LEU A 22 -3.41 14.74 0.02
CA LEU A 22 -2.09 15.07 -0.54
C LEU A 22 -2.11 15.28 -2.07
N LEU A 23 -3.03 14.65 -2.81
CA LEU A 23 -3.22 14.91 -4.24
C LEU A 23 -3.70 16.35 -4.53
N ASP A 24 -3.93 17.14 -3.48
CA ASP A 24 -4.40 18.53 -3.52
C ASP A 24 -5.62 18.72 -4.43
N PRO A 25 -6.72 17.95 -4.22
CA PRO A 25 -7.87 17.97 -5.10
C PRO A 25 -8.60 19.32 -5.12
N PHE A 26 -8.37 20.16 -4.10
CA PHE A 26 -8.98 21.49 -3.97
C PHE A 26 -8.02 22.64 -4.30
N MET A 27 -6.79 22.35 -4.74
CA MET A 27 -5.71 23.34 -4.96
C MET A 27 -5.48 24.27 -3.75
N ALA A 28 -5.88 23.82 -2.56
CA ALA A 28 -5.89 24.60 -1.33
C ALA A 28 -4.58 24.42 -0.54
N LEU A 29 -3.81 23.37 -0.85
CA LEU A 29 -2.57 23.03 -0.18
C LEU A 29 -1.37 23.68 -0.87
N MET A 30 -1.42 25.01 -1.02
CA MET A 30 -0.38 25.78 -1.71
C MET A 30 0.76 26.25 -0.76
N THR A 31 0.65 26.01 0.55
CA THR A 31 1.65 26.47 1.54
C THR A 31 2.59 25.34 1.97
N THR A 32 3.90 25.62 1.88
CA THR A 32 5.00 24.71 2.24
C THR A 32 4.93 24.11 3.66
N PRO A 33 4.45 24.80 4.72
CA PRO A 33 4.38 24.21 6.06
C PRO A 33 3.30 23.13 6.18
N ILE A 34 2.15 23.34 5.52
CA ILE A 34 1.00 22.41 5.60
C ILE A 34 1.33 21.10 4.88
N GLN A 35 1.95 21.19 3.68
CA GLN A 35 2.41 20.01 2.94
C GLN A 35 3.41 19.18 3.77
N THR A 36 4.36 19.84 4.46
CA THR A 36 5.36 19.15 5.28
C THR A 36 4.74 18.44 6.49
N MET A 37 3.76 19.07 7.15
CA MET A 37 2.98 18.44 8.24
C MET A 37 2.16 17.24 7.75
N MET A 38 1.56 17.32 6.56
CA MET A 38 0.80 16.20 5.99
C MET A 38 1.69 15.00 5.65
N ILE A 39 2.87 15.22 5.09
CA ILE A 39 3.86 14.16 4.84
C ILE A 39 4.25 13.48 6.16
N ALA A 40 4.51 14.25 7.22
CA ALA A 40 4.78 13.71 8.54
C ALA A 40 3.60 12.90 9.09
N GLY A 41 2.36 13.38 8.92
CA GLY A 41 1.15 12.64 9.27
C GLY A 41 1.05 11.31 8.54
N ILE A 42 1.25 11.29 7.22
CA ILE A 42 1.23 10.07 6.40
C ILE A 42 2.27 9.07 6.92
N LEU A 43 3.49 9.51 7.23
CA LEU A 43 4.51 8.64 7.80
C LEU A 43 4.07 7.99 9.11
N ILE A 44 3.48 8.78 10.02
CA ILE A 44 2.98 8.27 11.31
C ILE A 44 1.87 7.23 11.10
N PHE A 45 0.88 7.53 10.25
CA PHE A 45 -0.21 6.61 9.96
C PHE A 45 0.28 5.35 9.24
N PHE A 46 1.24 5.48 8.33
CA PHE A 46 1.82 4.35 7.61
C PHE A 46 2.60 3.43 8.55
N VAL A 47 3.45 3.98 9.43
CA VAL A 47 4.18 3.21 10.45
C VAL A 47 3.20 2.50 11.39
N SER A 48 2.15 3.19 11.82
CA SER A 48 1.07 2.60 12.63
C SER A 48 0.42 1.43 11.90
N PHE A 49 0.01 1.62 10.64
CA PHE A 49 -0.58 0.58 9.81
C PHE A 49 0.34 -0.65 9.66
N CYS A 50 1.64 -0.44 9.37
CA CYS A 50 2.63 -1.52 9.31
C CYS A 50 2.76 -2.29 10.63
N ALA A 51 2.70 -1.62 11.77
CA ALA A 51 2.76 -2.27 13.08
C ALA A 51 1.55 -3.19 13.34
N PHE A 52 0.37 -2.85 12.81
CA PHE A 52 -0.81 -3.69 12.86
C PHE A 52 -0.72 -4.89 11.92
N VAL A 53 -0.30 -4.67 10.66
CA VAL A 53 -0.08 -5.77 9.69
C VAL A 53 0.93 -6.80 10.22
N TRP A 54 1.98 -6.36 10.92
CA TRP A 54 2.97 -7.27 11.51
C TRP A 54 2.41 -8.15 12.65
N ARG A 55 1.37 -7.69 13.36
CA ARG A 55 0.77 -8.40 14.50
C ARG A 55 -0.29 -9.43 14.09
N GLU A 56 -0.56 -9.58 12.80
CA GLU A 56 -1.64 -10.41 12.30
C GLU A 56 -1.33 -11.91 12.49
N ASN A 57 -1.89 -12.53 13.53
CA ASN A 57 -1.77 -13.96 13.79
C ASN A 57 -2.98 -14.71 13.23
N THR A 58 -2.76 -15.61 12.27
CA THR A 58 -3.80 -16.52 11.75
C THR A 58 -4.06 -17.67 12.70
N LYS A 59 -5.32 -17.87 13.12
CA LYS A 59 -5.70 -18.94 14.05
C LYS A 59 -6.45 -20.10 13.40
N ASP A 60 -6.95 -19.92 12.17
CA ASP A 60 -7.78 -20.88 11.44
C ASP A 60 -7.39 -20.92 9.95
N GLU A 61 -7.48 -22.10 9.32
CA GLU A 61 -7.27 -22.32 7.89
C GLU A 61 -8.20 -21.44 7.03
N ARG A 62 -9.44 -21.22 7.48
CA ARG A 62 -10.38 -20.32 6.80
C ARG A 62 -9.86 -18.89 6.73
N GLU A 63 -9.28 -18.42 7.83
CA GLU A 63 -8.71 -17.09 7.94
C GLU A 63 -7.48 -16.95 7.03
N GLN A 64 -6.65 -17.98 6.94
CA GLN A 64 -5.51 -18.03 6.02
C GLN A 64 -5.95 -17.94 4.55
N PHE A 65 -7.01 -18.65 4.18
CA PHE A 65 -7.55 -18.61 2.82
C PHE A 65 -8.04 -17.22 2.43
N HIS A 66 -8.79 -16.54 3.31
CA HIS A 66 -9.24 -15.17 3.08
C HIS A 66 -8.07 -14.19 2.93
N LYS A 67 -7.03 -14.30 3.77
CA LYS A 67 -5.81 -13.46 3.66
C LYS A 67 -5.05 -13.71 2.37
N HIS A 68 -4.97 -14.96 1.93
CA HIS A 68 -4.32 -15.29 0.67
C HIS A 68 -5.07 -14.70 -0.54
N ILE A 69 -6.41 -14.75 -0.55
CA ILE A 69 -7.22 -14.08 -1.58
C ILE A 69 -6.99 -12.57 -1.55
N ALA A 70 -7.07 -11.95 -0.37
CA ALA A 70 -6.87 -10.51 -0.21
C ALA A 70 -5.48 -10.07 -0.69
N SER A 71 -4.44 -10.82 -0.34
CA SER A 71 -3.05 -10.56 -0.76
C SER A 71 -2.89 -10.67 -2.28
N ARG A 72 -3.53 -11.65 -2.91
CA ARG A 72 -3.49 -11.83 -4.37
C ARG A 72 -4.22 -10.70 -5.09
N LEU A 73 -5.39 -10.29 -4.60
CA LEU A 73 -6.12 -9.15 -5.15
C LEU A 73 -5.34 -7.85 -4.99
N ALA A 74 -4.73 -7.60 -3.82
CA ALA A 74 -3.90 -6.42 -3.59
C ALA A 74 -2.71 -6.36 -4.56
N TYR A 75 -2.03 -7.50 -4.78
CA TYR A 75 -0.94 -7.59 -5.76
C TYR A 75 -1.41 -7.30 -7.19
N LEU A 76 -2.54 -7.88 -7.62
CA LEU A 76 -3.09 -7.67 -8.97
C LEU A 76 -3.53 -6.22 -9.18
N CYS A 77 -4.28 -5.64 -8.24
CA CYS A 77 -4.71 -4.25 -8.32
C CYS A 77 -3.52 -3.28 -8.30
N GLY A 78 -2.56 -3.49 -7.39
CA GLY A 78 -1.37 -2.65 -7.27
C GLY A 78 -0.49 -2.69 -8.52
N SER A 79 -0.18 -3.90 -9.03
CA SER A 79 0.60 -4.06 -10.25
C SER A 79 -0.12 -3.50 -11.49
N ALA A 80 -1.43 -3.67 -11.60
CA ALA A 80 -2.22 -3.10 -12.68
C ALA A 80 -2.19 -1.56 -12.68
N ILE A 81 -2.36 -0.93 -11.51
CA ILE A 81 -2.30 0.53 -11.38
C ILE A 81 -0.91 1.06 -11.73
N LEU A 82 0.16 0.40 -11.27
CA LEU A 82 1.54 0.77 -11.62
C LEU A 82 1.79 0.65 -13.12
N ILE A 83 1.32 -0.41 -13.78
CA ILE A 83 1.43 -0.58 -15.24
C ILE A 83 0.69 0.53 -15.97
N VAL A 84 -0.55 0.84 -15.58
CA VAL A 84 -1.32 1.94 -16.16
C VAL A 84 -0.59 3.28 -15.99
N GLY A 85 -0.04 3.54 -14.79
CA GLY A 85 0.75 4.74 -14.51
C GLY A 85 2.00 4.85 -15.37
N VAL A 86 2.76 3.76 -15.52
CA VAL A 86 3.95 3.70 -16.39
C VAL A 86 3.59 3.95 -17.85
N ILE A 87 2.53 3.34 -18.36
CA ILE A 87 2.05 3.56 -19.74
C ILE A 87 1.68 5.03 -19.93
N PHE A 88 0.85 5.58 -19.03
CA PHE A 88 0.38 6.95 -19.12
C PHE A 88 1.53 7.96 -19.05
N GLN A 89 2.47 7.81 -18.13
CA GLN A 89 3.61 8.72 -18.02
C GLN A 89 4.64 8.56 -19.14
N SER A 90 4.82 7.34 -19.65
CA SER A 90 5.70 7.06 -20.80
C SER A 90 5.20 7.76 -22.07
N LEU A 91 3.88 7.72 -22.32
CA LEU A 91 3.25 8.44 -23.43
C LEU A 91 3.39 9.96 -23.32
N ASN A 92 3.52 10.49 -22.10
CA ASN A 92 3.74 11.92 -21.84
C ASN A 92 5.22 12.30 -21.75
N HIS A 93 6.16 11.38 -22.02
CA HIS A 93 7.60 11.58 -21.88
C HIS A 93 8.05 12.10 -20.50
N ALA A 94 7.26 11.85 -19.47
CA ALA A 94 7.48 12.30 -18.09
C ALA A 94 7.46 11.09 -17.14
N LEU A 95 8.16 10.02 -17.52
CA LEU A 95 8.22 8.78 -16.75
C LEU A 95 9.00 8.99 -15.45
N ASP A 96 8.31 8.85 -14.33
CA ASP A 96 8.93 8.82 -13.01
C ASP A 96 9.64 7.47 -12.78
N PRO A 97 10.97 7.47 -12.54
CA PRO A 97 11.70 6.25 -12.24
C PRO A 97 11.13 5.47 -11.04
N TRP A 98 10.50 6.14 -10.07
CA TRP A 98 9.94 5.48 -8.88
C TRP A 98 8.81 4.51 -9.21
N LEU A 99 7.99 4.81 -10.23
CA LEU A 99 6.92 3.92 -10.69
C LEU A 99 7.49 2.59 -11.22
N VAL A 100 8.57 2.66 -11.99
CA VAL A 100 9.25 1.48 -12.54
C VAL A 100 9.94 0.69 -11.43
N ILE A 101 10.65 1.37 -10.53
CA ILE A 101 11.32 0.73 -9.38
C ILE A 101 10.28 0.03 -8.50
N ALA A 102 9.14 0.66 -8.20
CA ALA A 102 8.07 0.06 -7.42
C ALA A 102 7.53 -1.23 -8.06
N LEU A 103 7.33 -1.23 -9.39
CA LEU A 103 6.88 -2.41 -10.13
C LEU A 103 7.92 -3.54 -10.11
N ILE A 104 9.21 -3.22 -10.23
CA ILE A 104 10.28 -4.22 -10.11
C ILE A 104 10.29 -4.82 -8.70
N VAL A 105 10.26 -3.99 -7.67
CA VAL A 105 10.31 -4.43 -6.28
C VAL A 105 9.13 -5.33 -5.91
N ILE A 106 7.91 -4.99 -6.32
CA ILE A 106 6.74 -5.81 -6.00
C ILE A 106 6.79 -7.18 -6.70
N ILE A 107 7.27 -7.24 -7.94
CA ILE A 107 7.46 -8.50 -8.68
C ILE A 107 8.54 -9.35 -8.00
N LEU A 108 9.69 -8.76 -7.65
CA LEU A 108 10.76 -9.46 -6.95
C LEU A 108 10.27 -10.00 -5.60
N ALA A 109 9.55 -9.21 -4.82
CA ALA A 109 8.97 -9.63 -3.55
C ALA A 109 8.00 -10.82 -3.72
N LYS A 110 7.20 -10.83 -4.79
CA LYS A 110 6.30 -11.95 -5.10
C LYS A 110 7.07 -13.23 -5.43
N ILE A 111 8.13 -13.13 -6.23
CA ILE A 111 8.95 -14.27 -6.64
C ILE A 111 9.72 -14.83 -5.44
N THR A 112 10.42 -13.98 -4.68
CA THR A 112 11.19 -14.42 -3.51
C THR A 112 10.29 -15.00 -2.42
N GLY A 113 9.12 -14.41 -2.19
CA GLY A 113 8.12 -14.95 -1.29
C GLY A 113 7.59 -16.32 -1.72
N ALA A 114 7.36 -16.53 -3.02
CA ALA A 114 6.92 -17.82 -3.55
C ALA A 114 7.99 -18.91 -3.38
N ILE A 115 9.25 -18.60 -3.71
CA ILE A 115 10.37 -19.53 -3.55
C ILE A 115 10.57 -19.90 -2.08
N TYR A 116 10.48 -18.94 -1.17
CA TYR A 116 10.60 -19.20 0.26
C TYR A 116 9.48 -20.10 0.78
N ALA A 117 8.25 -19.87 0.32
CA ALA A 117 7.11 -20.71 0.69
C ALA A 117 7.29 -22.16 0.21
N GLU A 118 7.69 -22.35 -1.04
CA GLU A 118 7.96 -23.69 -1.61
C GLU A 118 9.12 -24.41 -0.93
N LYS A 119 10.15 -23.68 -0.49
CA LYS A 119 11.30 -24.30 0.18
C LYS A 119 11.00 -24.68 1.63
N LYS A 120 10.07 -24.00 2.28
CA LYS A 120 9.80 -24.15 3.71
C LYS A 120 8.63 -25.10 4.03
N TYR A 121 7.67 -25.24 3.12
CA TYR A 121 6.48 -26.07 3.25
C TYR A 121 6.41 -27.07 2.10
#